data_AF-A4V7Z6-F1
#
_entry.id   AF-A4V7Z6-F1
#
_cell.length_a   1.000
_cell.length_b   1.000
_cell.length_c   1.000
_cell.angle_alpha   90.00
_cell.angle_beta   90.00
_cell.angle_gamma   90.00
#
_symmetry.space_group_name_H-M   'P 1'
#
loop_
_entity.id
_entity.type
_entity.pdbx_description
1 polymer ?
#
loop_
_entity_poly.entity_id
_entity_poly.type
_entity_poly.pdbx_seq_one_letter_code
_entity_poly.pdbx_strand_id
1 'polypeptide(L)'
;MYLAMISVVFISLKVTMSLSEDRKLPNDYKQIDRVNNGLQNEIDAINKLPVLPKLESSWKMASATAAIHRVSFKALDDQAKSEQANTYSGPLRNWTAQVSGSPRAVLGAVKKIQSEVPTFLYDYTISGGIMKLNITVVGT
;
A
#
# COMPACT_ATOMS: atom_id res chain seq x y z
N MET A 1 -24.90 -72.20 -15.01
CA MET A 1 -23.47 -71.81 -15.06
C MET A 1 -23.25 -70.48 -15.78
N TYR A 2 -23.72 -70.32 -17.03
CA TYR A 2 -23.58 -69.06 -17.79
C TYR A 2 -24.23 -67.83 -17.14
N LEU A 3 -25.43 -67.98 -16.57
CA LEU A 3 -26.12 -66.90 -15.83
C LEU A 3 -25.33 -66.39 -14.62
N ALA A 4 -24.66 -67.28 -13.88
CA ALA A 4 -23.84 -66.92 -12.75
C ALA A 4 -22.59 -66.13 -13.18
N MET A 5 -21.94 -66.54 -14.29
CA MET A 5 -20.81 -65.80 -14.86
C MET A 5 -21.21 -64.39 -15.30
N ILE A 6 -22.35 -64.24 -15.97
CA ILE A 6 -22.83 -62.92 -16.43
C ILE A 6 -23.08 -61.99 -15.24
N SER A 7 -23.68 -62.51 -14.16
CA SER A 7 -23.94 -61.74 -12.94
C SER A 7 -22.64 -61.26 -12.28
N VAL A 8 -21.63 -62.13 -12.17
CA VAL A 8 -20.33 -61.78 -11.57
C VAL A 8 -19.62 -60.71 -12.39
N VAL A 9 -19.65 -60.80 -13.73
CA VAL A 9 -19.05 -59.79 -14.61
C VAL A 9 -19.74 -58.44 -14.45
N PHE A 10 -21.07 -58.41 -14.38
CA PHE A 10 -21.84 -57.19 -14.18
C PHE A 10 -21.54 -56.50 -12.84
N ILE A 11 -21.45 -57.30 -11.77
CA ILE A 11 -21.12 -56.81 -10.43
C ILE A 11 -19.69 -56.27 -10.40
N SER A 12 -18.74 -57.00 -11.00
CA SER A 12 -17.33 -56.58 -11.09
C SER A 12 -17.17 -55.26 -11.84
N LEU A 13 -17.88 -55.07 -12.95
CA LEU A 13 -17.89 -53.80 -13.70
C LEU A 13 -18.45 -52.65 -12.85
N LYS A 14 -19.59 -52.87 -12.17
CA LYS A 14 -20.21 -51.86 -11.30
C LYS A 14 -19.29 -51.45 -10.16
N VAL A 15 -18.67 -52.41 -9.48
CA VAL A 15 -17.72 -52.17 -8.38
C VAL A 15 -16.48 -51.43 -8.87
N THR A 16 -15.95 -51.81 -10.04
CA THR A 16 -14.76 -51.15 -10.61
C THR A 16 -15.06 -49.70 -11.01
N MET A 17 -16.25 -49.43 -11.56
CA MET A 17 -16.66 -48.07 -11.90
C MET A 17 -16.90 -47.21 -10.65
N SER A 18 -17.57 -47.73 -9.62
CA SER A 18 -17.80 -46.98 -8.37
C SER A 18 -16.49 -46.66 -7.65
N LEU A 19 -15.56 -47.62 -7.57
CA LEU A 19 -14.23 -47.37 -7.00
C LEU A 19 -13.43 -46.34 -7.82
N SER A 20 -13.68 -46.22 -9.12
CA SER A 20 -13.00 -45.23 -9.98
C SER A 20 -13.55 -43.83 -9.78
N GLU A 21 -14.83 -43.70 -9.43
CA GLU A 21 -15.44 -42.41 -9.03
C GLU A 21 -14.97 -41.97 -7.65
N ASP A 22 -14.88 -42.89 -6.68
CA ASP A 22 -14.37 -42.61 -5.33
C ASP A 22 -12.86 -42.30 -5.30
N ARG A 23 -12.11 -42.74 -6.33
CA ARG A 23 -10.69 -42.40 -6.54
C ARG A 23 -10.48 -41.04 -7.19
N LYS A 24 -11.53 -40.35 -7.63
CA LYS A 24 -11.41 -38.95 -8.04
C LYS A 24 -11.30 -38.11 -6.78
N LEU A 25 -10.09 -37.63 -6.54
CA LEU A 25 -9.78 -36.57 -5.59
C LEU A 25 -10.87 -35.47 -5.64
N PRO A 26 -11.40 -35.02 -4.47
CA PRO A 26 -12.42 -33.97 -4.42
C PRO A 26 -12.01 -32.77 -5.27
N ASN A 27 -12.94 -32.14 -5.98
CA ASN A 27 -12.66 -31.08 -6.97
C ASN A 27 -12.07 -29.77 -6.35
N ASP A 28 -11.77 -29.80 -5.05
CA ASP A 28 -11.37 -28.68 -4.20
C ASP A 28 -9.89 -28.30 -4.37
N TYR A 29 -9.06 -29.14 -5.01
CA TYR A 29 -7.67 -28.81 -5.35
C TYR A 29 -7.57 -27.52 -6.17
N LYS A 30 -8.49 -27.31 -7.11
CA LYS A 30 -8.57 -26.08 -7.92
C LYS A 30 -8.96 -24.85 -7.09
N GLN A 31 -9.57 -25.04 -5.93
CA GLN A 31 -9.90 -23.96 -5.00
C GLN A 31 -8.70 -23.64 -4.12
N ILE A 32 -7.99 -24.65 -3.61
CA ILE A 32 -6.75 -24.49 -2.85
C ILE A 32 -5.68 -23.81 -3.70
N ASP A 33 -5.49 -24.24 -4.95
CA ASP A 33 -4.52 -23.65 -5.87
C ASP A 33 -4.84 -22.18 -6.18
N ARG A 34 -6.13 -21.83 -6.31
CA ARG A 34 -6.55 -20.44 -6.50
C ARG A 34 -6.28 -19.58 -5.27
N VAL A 35 -6.56 -20.09 -4.08
CA VAL A 35 -6.27 -19.38 -2.82
C VAL A 35 -4.77 -19.21 -2.64
N ASN A 36 -3.98 -20.26 -2.88
CA ASN A 36 -2.53 -20.21 -2.73
C ASN A 36 -1.90 -19.23 -3.71
N ASN A 37 -2.32 -19.25 -4.98
CA ASN A 37 -1.87 -18.27 -5.98
C ASN A 37 -2.30 -16.84 -5.62
N GLY A 38 -3.50 -16.66 -5.03
CA GLY A 38 -3.95 -15.37 -4.52
C GLY A 38 -3.03 -14.83 -3.43
N LEU A 39 -2.73 -15.66 -2.42
CA LEU A 39 -1.82 -15.30 -1.33
C LEU A 39 -0.38 -15.04 -1.82
N GLN A 40 0.11 -15.83 -2.78
CA GLN A 40 1.42 -15.64 -3.38
C GLN A 40 1.51 -14.27 -4.09
N ASN A 41 0.46 -13.89 -4.83
CA ASN A 41 0.40 -12.60 -5.49
C ASN A 41 0.35 -11.43 -4.49
N GLU A 42 -0.34 -11.58 -3.36
CA GLU A 42 -0.36 -10.58 -2.29
C GLU A 42 1.01 -10.42 -1.63
N ILE A 43 1.69 -11.53 -1.32
CA ILE A 43 3.04 -11.52 -0.78
C ILE A 43 4.01 -10.83 -1.75
N ASP A 44 3.92 -11.18 -3.04
CA ASP A 44 4.74 -10.55 -4.08
C ASP A 44 4.44 -9.05 -4.22
N ALA A 45 3.19 -8.64 -4.05
CA ALA A 45 2.82 -7.22 -4.06
C ALA A 45 3.41 -6.48 -2.86
N ILE A 46 3.38 -7.07 -1.67
CA ILE A 46 3.97 -6.49 -0.45
C ILE A 46 5.50 -6.40 -0.58
N ASN A 47 6.15 -7.44 -1.09
CA ASN A 47 7.61 -7.46 -1.27
C ASN A 47 8.10 -6.46 -2.33
N LYS A 48 7.23 -6.06 -3.27
CA LYS A 48 7.51 -5.02 -4.27
C LYS A 48 7.27 -3.60 -3.76
N LEU A 49 6.76 -3.43 -2.54
CA LEU A 49 6.57 -2.08 -1.98
C LEU A 49 7.94 -1.40 -1.84
N PRO A 50 8.08 -0.16 -2.36
CA PRO A 50 9.34 0.55 -2.29
C PRO A 50 9.73 0.80 -0.82
N VAL A 51 11.01 0.58 -0.52
CA VAL A 51 11.58 0.89 0.80
C VAL A 51 11.40 2.38 1.08
N LEU A 52 10.93 2.70 2.28
CA LEU A 52 10.74 4.09 2.70
C LEU A 52 12.06 4.86 2.61
N PRO A 53 12.08 6.05 1.99
CA PRO A 53 13.29 6.83 1.83
C PRO A 53 13.83 7.31 3.18
N LYS A 54 15.15 7.49 3.25
CA LYS A 54 15.80 8.08 4.43
C LYS A 54 15.29 9.50 4.64
N LEU A 55 14.91 9.85 5.87
CA LEU A 55 14.34 11.16 6.19
C LEU A 55 15.23 12.34 5.79
N GLU A 56 16.56 12.21 5.93
CA GLU A 56 17.52 13.24 5.52
C GLU A 56 17.50 13.49 4.01
N SER A 57 17.42 12.42 3.21
CA SER A 57 17.32 12.51 1.75
C SER A 57 16.00 13.16 1.36
N SER A 58 14.91 12.77 2.01
CA SER A 58 13.59 13.35 1.78
C SER A 58 13.53 14.84 2.13
N TRP A 59 14.21 15.27 3.21
CA TRP A 59 14.34 16.67 3.58
C TRP A 59 15.10 17.49 2.53
N LYS A 60 16.24 16.97 2.07
CA LYS A 60 17.05 17.60 1.00
C LYS A 60 16.23 17.75 -0.28
N MET A 61 15.47 16.73 -0.66
CA MET A 61 14.62 16.78 -1.85
C MET A 61 13.46 17.78 -1.70
N ALA A 62 12.76 17.76 -0.57
CA ALA A 62 11.63 18.65 -0.31
C ALA A 62 12.07 20.12 -0.26
N SER A 63 13.18 20.43 0.41
CA SER A 63 13.74 21.78 0.48
C SER A 63 14.22 22.28 -0.89
N ALA A 64 14.88 21.44 -1.69
CA ALA A 64 15.25 21.77 -3.06
C ALA A 64 14.01 22.06 -3.94
N THR A 65 12.98 21.21 -3.83
CA THR A 65 11.72 21.40 -4.56
C THR A 65 11.02 22.70 -4.19
N ALA A 66 11.00 23.04 -2.90
CA ALA A 66 10.45 24.30 -2.41
C ALA A 66 11.23 25.52 -2.96
N ALA A 67 12.56 25.44 -2.98
CA ALA A 67 13.41 26.49 -3.55
C ALA A 67 13.14 26.71 -5.05
N ILE A 68 12.99 25.63 -5.83
CA ILE A 68 12.65 25.70 -7.26
C ILE A 68 11.30 26.40 -7.48
N HIS A 69 10.31 26.11 -6.64
CA HIS A 69 8.98 26.70 -6.72
C HIS A 69 8.88 28.09 -6.06
N ARG A 70 9.99 28.62 -5.52
CA ARG A 70 10.07 29.92 -4.84
C ARG A 70 9.06 30.04 -3.69
N VAL A 71 8.86 28.96 -2.94
CA VAL A 71 8.02 28.94 -1.73
C VAL A 71 8.89 28.90 -0.48
N SER A 72 8.43 29.53 0.59
CA SER A 72 9.09 29.45 1.89
C SER A 72 8.87 28.06 2.49
N PHE A 73 9.94 27.46 2.99
CA PHE A 73 9.94 26.13 3.60
C PHE A 73 10.62 26.20 4.96
N LYS A 74 9.89 25.90 6.03
CA LYS A 74 10.39 25.99 7.40
C LYS A 74 10.07 24.72 8.17
N ALA A 75 11.06 24.18 8.89
CA ALA A 75 10.81 23.12 9.86
C ALA A 75 9.85 23.64 10.94
N LEU A 76 8.95 22.77 11.41
CA LEU A 76 8.15 23.04 12.59
C LEU A 76 8.81 22.38 13.79
N ASP A 77 9.08 23.17 14.83
CA ASP A 77 9.63 22.66 16.09
C ASP A 77 8.60 21.79 16.83
N ASP A 78 9.08 20.93 17.73
CA ASP A 78 8.23 19.97 18.45
C ASP A 78 7.13 20.64 19.30
N GLN A 79 7.34 21.87 19.78
CA GLN A 79 6.29 22.65 20.45
C GLN A 79 5.17 23.06 19.50
N ALA A 80 5.50 23.42 18.26
CA ALA A 80 4.52 23.74 17.24
C ALA A 80 3.76 22.48 16.76
N LYS A 81 4.38 21.29 16.86
CA LYS A 81 3.70 20.01 16.56
C LYS A 81 2.62 19.68 17.60
N SER A 82 2.84 19.98 18.88
CA SER A 82 1.86 19.69 19.95
C SER A 82 0.60 20.56 19.91
N GLU A 83 0.68 21.75 19.30
CA GLU A 83 -0.47 22.64 19.13
C GLU A 83 -1.33 22.27 17.90
N GLN A 84 -0.85 21.36 17.05
CA GLN A 84 -1.50 20.97 15.80
C GLN A 84 -2.25 19.65 15.99
N ALA A 85 -3.57 19.75 16.16
CA ALA A 85 -4.46 18.61 16.43
C ALA A 85 -4.43 17.51 15.34
N ASN A 86 -4.01 17.84 14.11
CA ASN A 86 -4.08 16.96 12.94
C ASN A 86 -2.70 16.44 12.47
N THR A 87 -1.69 16.45 13.33
CA THR A 87 -0.36 15.94 12.95
C THR A 87 -0.29 14.41 12.90
N TYR A 88 0.75 13.86 12.26
CA TYR A 88 0.97 12.42 12.18
C TYR A 88 1.43 11.86 13.54
N SER A 89 0.71 10.86 14.06
CA SER A 89 0.98 10.22 15.36
C SER A 89 1.39 8.74 15.25
N GLY A 90 1.76 8.28 14.05
CA GLY A 90 2.11 6.88 13.83
C GLY A 90 3.52 6.51 14.29
N PRO A 91 3.88 5.21 14.25
CA PRO A 91 5.15 4.69 14.76
C PRO A 91 6.35 5.01 13.86
N LEU A 92 6.12 5.51 12.65
CA LEU A 92 7.19 5.83 11.71
C LEU A 92 7.87 7.15 12.08
N ARG A 93 9.20 7.17 11.89
CA ARG A 93 9.96 8.40 12.04
C ARG A 93 9.48 9.41 11.00
N ASN A 94 9.42 10.66 11.41
CA ASN A 94 8.89 11.73 10.58
C ASN A 94 9.54 13.07 10.90
N TRP A 95 9.43 13.99 9.96
CA TRP A 95 9.65 15.41 10.18
C TRP A 95 8.46 16.21 9.64
N THR A 96 8.26 17.39 10.20
CA THR A 96 7.17 18.28 9.78
C THR A 96 7.71 19.63 9.35
N ALA A 97 7.03 20.25 8.40
CA ALA A 97 7.40 21.55 7.86
C ALA A 97 6.16 22.35 7.47
N GLN A 98 6.30 23.68 7.45
CA GLN A 98 5.33 24.59 6.88
C GLN A 98 5.84 25.13 5.54
N VAL A 99 5.02 24.98 4.51
CA VAL A 99 5.22 25.55 3.18
C VAL A 99 4.34 26.80 3.06
N SER A 100 4.92 27.92 2.65
CA SER A 100 4.13 29.16 2.48
C SER A 100 4.52 29.97 1.25
N GLY A 101 3.54 30.64 0.65
CA GLY A 101 3.72 31.40 -0.58
C GLY A 101 2.40 31.62 -1.33
N SER A 102 2.46 31.88 -2.63
CA SER A 102 1.24 31.97 -3.44
C SER A 102 0.53 30.59 -3.51
N PRO A 103 -0.81 30.52 -3.46
CA PRO A 103 -1.53 29.24 -3.43
C PRO A 103 -1.15 28.29 -4.57
N ARG A 104 -1.00 28.80 -5.80
CA ARG A 104 -0.59 27.99 -6.95
C ARG A 104 0.81 27.41 -6.79
N ALA A 105 1.76 28.21 -6.31
CA ALA A 105 3.13 27.77 -6.11
C ALA A 105 3.23 26.73 -4.99
N VAL A 106 2.52 26.96 -3.87
CA VAL A 106 2.48 26.02 -2.73
C VAL A 106 1.92 24.67 -3.17
N LEU A 107 0.77 24.66 -3.85
CA LEU A 107 0.16 23.43 -4.35
C LEU A 107 1.04 22.70 -5.36
N GLY A 108 1.72 23.44 -6.25
CA GLY A 108 2.67 22.86 -7.21
C GLY A 108 3.87 22.20 -6.53
N ALA A 109 4.49 22.91 -5.58
CA ALA A 109 5.63 22.40 -4.82
C ALA A 109 5.25 21.14 -4.04
N VAL A 110 4.14 21.19 -3.32
CA VAL A 110 3.68 20.08 -2.47
C VAL A 110 3.27 18.86 -3.30
N LYS A 111 2.59 19.06 -4.44
CA LYS A 111 2.27 17.97 -5.37
C LYS A 111 3.53 17.28 -5.89
N LYS A 112 4.58 18.04 -6.18
CA LYS A 112 5.87 17.48 -6.60
C LYS A 112 6.55 16.70 -5.48
N ILE A 113 6.56 17.23 -4.26
CA ILE A 113 7.08 16.54 -3.07
C ILE A 113 6.33 15.21 -2.85
N GLN A 114 5.00 15.21 -2.89
CA GLN A 114 4.17 14.01 -2.74
C GLN A 114 4.44 12.94 -3.80
N SER A 115 4.85 13.32 -5.01
CA SER A 115 5.18 12.36 -6.07
C SER A 115 6.49 11.62 -5.85
N GLU A 116 7.35 12.10 -4.95
CA GLU A 116 8.69 11.56 -4.73
C GLU A 116 8.89 10.99 -3.33
N VAL A 117 8.22 11.57 -2.31
CA VAL A 117 8.35 11.14 -0.92
C VAL A 117 6.98 11.01 -0.23
N PRO A 118 6.80 10.03 0.66
CA PRO A 118 5.53 9.82 1.37
C PRO A 118 5.22 11.02 2.26
N THR A 119 4.28 11.85 1.82
CA THR A 119 3.98 13.14 2.45
C THR A 119 2.50 13.26 2.77
N PHE A 120 2.21 13.45 4.05
CA PHE A 120 0.89 13.79 4.57
C PHE A 120 0.73 15.31 4.61
N LEU A 121 -0.42 15.81 4.16
CA LEU A 121 -0.75 17.23 4.18
C LEU A 121 -1.82 17.44 5.24
N TYR A 122 -1.60 18.43 6.09
CA TYR A 122 -2.54 18.76 7.15
C TYR A 122 -2.56 20.27 7.36
N ASP A 123 -3.66 20.78 7.89
CA ASP A 123 -3.85 22.18 8.26
C ASP A 123 -3.35 23.22 7.23
N TYR A 124 -4.29 23.76 6.47
CA TYR A 124 -4.00 24.85 5.54
C TYR A 124 -4.71 26.13 5.96
N THR A 125 -4.11 27.27 5.63
CA THR A 125 -4.72 28.58 5.82
C THR A 125 -4.38 29.45 4.63
N ILE A 126 -5.38 30.18 4.12
CA ILE A 126 -5.19 31.15 3.05
C ILE A 126 -5.65 32.51 3.59
N SER A 127 -4.73 33.46 3.68
CA SER A 127 -5.03 34.82 4.12
C SER A 127 -4.17 35.81 3.34
N GLY A 128 -4.78 36.91 2.88
CA GLY A 128 -4.07 37.96 2.13
C GLY A 128 -3.38 37.46 0.85
N GLY A 129 -3.90 36.42 0.19
CA GLY A 129 -3.30 35.83 -1.01
C GLY A 129 -2.06 34.96 -0.74
N ILE A 130 -1.74 34.70 0.53
CA ILE A 130 -0.66 33.80 0.95
C ILE A 130 -1.30 32.53 1.52
N MET A 131 -0.92 31.39 0.95
CA MET A 131 -1.23 30.07 1.49
C MET A 131 -0.12 29.64 2.43
N LYS A 132 -0.51 29.08 3.58
CA LYS A 132 0.34 28.30 4.47
C LYS A 132 -0.22 26.88 4.53
N LEU A 133 0.63 25.89 4.36
CA LEU A 133 0.28 24.48 4.39
C LEU A 133 1.30 23.72 5.23
N ASN A 134 0.82 22.94 6.20
CA ASN A 134 1.69 22.07 6.96
C ASN A 134 1.79 20.70 6.29
N ILE A 135 2.99 20.12 6.34
CA ILE A 135 3.27 18.81 5.76
C ILE A 135 4.05 17.96 6.76
N THR A 136 3.81 16.66 6.73
CA THR A 136 4.58 15.65 7.45
C THR A 136 5.11 14.64 6.47
N VAL A 137 6.42 14.41 6.49
CA VAL A 137 7.06 13.38 5.67
C VAL A 137 7.49 12.24 6.57
N VAL A 138 7.10 11.02 6.16
CA VAL A 138 7.44 9.77 6.87
C VAL A 138 8.54 9.01 6.14
N GLY A 139 9.41 8.36 6.88
CA GLY A 139 10.60 7.70 6.33
C GLY A 139 11.35 6.85 7.35
N THR A 140 12.55 6.43 6.96
CA THR A 140 13.49 5.66 7.81
C THR A 140 14.61 6.53 8.37
#